data_AF-A0A973UUY1-F1
#
_entry.id   AF-A0A973UUY1-F1
#
_cell.length_a   1.000
_cell.length_b   1.000
_cell.length_c   1.000
_cell.angle_alpha   90.00
_cell.angle_beta   90.00
_cell.angle_gamma   90.00
#
_symmetry.space_group_name_H-M   'P 1'
#
loop_
_entity.id
_entity.type
_entity.pdbx_description
1 polymer ?
#
loop_
_entity_poly.entity_id
_entity_poly.type
_entity_poly.pdbx_seq_one_letter_code
_entity_poly.pdbx_strand_id
1 'polypeptide(L)'
;MADFDADLVTLSVPKAVEATYVVTTSSPPDDIDAAALRAAERLPEPIRTAVVQMLDTPLLSLQLMPADEAPPLPTHLLRVFGASPVQLGAAASASHVVVCQAVYRVAWPPVHEWHARGLAAALAQELNGTLVDAATPRLLESRAALASLPGEDFRIALTRWILIPQSPDEGGVWLTTNGLDRYGLPELQVLDVPPELAAPWTAVLNGVATALLDTWYEALEGQEEPPFVNLPAELIISSSDVAEAYGEPEPDPERNAGVRLRLDPPDDFDEQTFLTVEPTGDFDGSREDYLAQVCDDLFGDEPDDDF
;
A
#
# COMPACT_ATOMS: atom_id res chain seq x y z
N MET A 1 -19.47 26.43 14.52
CA MET A 1 -18.08 25.95 14.67
C MET A 1 -18.20 24.69 15.49
N ALA A 2 -18.13 23.54 14.85
CA ALA A 2 -18.13 22.28 15.58
C ALA A 2 -16.83 22.23 16.39
N ASP A 3 -16.94 21.92 17.68
CA ASP A 3 -15.80 21.50 18.50
C ASP A 3 -15.24 20.26 17.81
N PHE A 4 -14.10 20.40 17.13
CA PHE A 4 -13.34 19.22 16.72
C PHE A 4 -12.71 18.69 18.00
N ASP A 5 -13.13 17.49 18.39
CA ASP A 5 -12.51 16.77 19.48
C ASP A 5 -11.05 16.55 19.10
N ALA A 6 -10.11 17.16 19.86
CA ALA A 6 -8.69 17.09 19.56
C ALA A 6 -8.14 15.65 19.62
N ASP A 7 -8.95 14.71 20.10
CA ASP A 7 -8.63 13.31 20.29
C ASP A 7 -9.08 12.43 19.10
N LEU A 8 -9.75 13.00 18.09
CA LEU A 8 -10.24 12.27 16.92
C LEU A 8 -9.80 12.89 15.59
N VAL A 9 -9.59 12.03 14.60
CA VAL A 9 -9.41 12.38 13.19
C VAL A 9 -10.59 11.86 12.39
N THR A 10 -11.32 12.76 11.73
CA THR A 10 -12.44 12.39 10.84
C THR A 10 -11.94 12.20 9.41
N LEU A 11 -12.08 10.99 8.87
CA LEU A 11 -11.74 10.66 7.50
C LEU A 11 -12.99 10.45 6.65
N SER A 12 -12.96 10.90 5.39
CA SER A 12 -13.98 10.53 4.41
C SER A 12 -13.79 9.10 3.96
N VAL A 13 -14.87 8.35 3.79
CA VAL A 13 -14.82 7.01 3.19
C VAL A 13 -15.08 7.12 1.68
N PRO A 14 -14.12 6.72 0.82
CA PRO A 14 -14.36 6.69 -0.61
C PRO A 14 -15.54 5.77 -0.96
N LYS A 15 -16.36 6.20 -1.92
CA LYS A 15 -17.47 5.36 -2.43
C LYS A 15 -16.98 4.08 -3.09
N ALA A 16 -15.78 4.14 -3.66
CA ALA A 16 -15.12 3.02 -4.29
C ALA A 16 -13.60 3.18 -4.16
N VAL A 17 -12.93 2.04 -4.16
CA VAL A 17 -11.48 1.88 -4.31
C VAL A 17 -11.21 1.12 -5.60
N GLU A 18 -10.11 1.46 -6.25
CA GLU A 18 -9.71 0.89 -7.53
C GLU A 18 -8.31 0.30 -7.43
N ALA A 19 -8.12 -0.86 -8.07
CA ALA A 19 -6.82 -1.46 -8.27
C ALA A 19 -6.57 -1.58 -9.78
N THR A 20 -5.47 -1.00 -10.26
CA THR A 20 -5.06 -1.09 -11.67
C THR A 20 -3.67 -1.70 -11.80
N TYR A 21 -3.60 -2.80 -12.55
CA TYR A 21 -2.38 -3.50 -12.91
C TYR A 21 -2.28 -3.61 -14.42
N VAL A 22 -1.06 -3.49 -14.95
CA VAL A 22 -0.82 -3.48 -16.39
C VAL A 22 0.14 -4.60 -16.75
N VAL A 23 -0.21 -5.42 -17.75
CA VAL A 23 0.65 -6.47 -18.30
C VAL A 23 1.06 -6.08 -19.71
N THR A 24 2.34 -5.85 -19.94
CA THR A 24 2.86 -5.59 -21.28
C THR A 24 3.35 -6.88 -21.92
N THR A 25 2.97 -7.18 -23.16
CA THR A 25 3.39 -8.39 -23.86
C THR A 25 3.64 -8.15 -25.35
N SER A 26 4.50 -8.97 -25.94
CA SER A 26 4.70 -9.05 -27.40
C SER A 26 3.91 -10.19 -28.05
N SER A 27 3.24 -11.02 -27.24
CA SER A 27 2.49 -12.20 -27.64
C SER A 27 1.06 -12.11 -27.11
N PRO A 28 0.22 -11.20 -27.63
CA PRO A 28 -1.15 -11.06 -27.16
C PRO A 28 -1.94 -12.36 -27.38
N PRO A 29 -2.88 -12.71 -26.49
CA PRO A 29 -3.77 -13.83 -26.73
C PRO A 29 -4.80 -13.49 -27.83
N ASP A 30 -5.26 -14.50 -28.56
CA ASP A 30 -6.36 -14.35 -29.52
C ASP A 30 -7.71 -14.05 -28.82
N ASP A 31 -7.86 -14.53 -27.59
CA ASP A 31 -9.04 -14.39 -26.74
C ASP A 31 -8.57 -14.09 -25.31
N ILE A 32 -8.80 -12.84 -24.88
CA ILE A 32 -8.36 -12.36 -23.56
C ILE A 32 -9.17 -12.98 -22.43
N ASP A 33 -10.47 -13.25 -22.63
CA ASP A 33 -11.35 -13.81 -21.61
C ASP A 33 -10.97 -15.27 -21.34
N ALA A 34 -10.71 -16.03 -22.41
CA ALA A 34 -10.22 -17.40 -22.28
C ALA A 34 -8.82 -17.46 -21.62
N ALA A 35 -7.94 -16.50 -21.90
CA ALA A 35 -6.64 -16.39 -21.23
C ALA A 35 -6.79 -16.04 -19.74
N ALA A 36 -7.67 -15.09 -19.42
CA ALA A 36 -7.98 -14.69 -18.06
C ALA A 36 -8.47 -15.86 -17.21
N LEU A 37 -9.41 -16.66 -17.75
CA LEU A 37 -9.92 -17.84 -17.04
C LEU A 37 -8.82 -18.86 -16.75
N ARG A 38 -7.97 -19.18 -17.76
CA ARG A 38 -6.83 -20.09 -17.57
C ARG A 38 -5.78 -19.56 -16.59
N ALA A 39 -5.59 -18.25 -16.54
CA ALA A 39 -4.71 -17.60 -15.58
C ALA A 39 -5.30 -17.68 -14.17
N ALA A 40 -6.59 -17.35 -14.02
CA ALA A 40 -7.31 -17.40 -12.76
C ALA A 40 -7.34 -18.82 -12.16
N GLU A 41 -7.56 -19.86 -12.96
CA GLU A 41 -7.57 -21.26 -12.53
C GLU A 41 -6.24 -21.72 -11.89
N ARG A 42 -5.14 -21.02 -12.15
CA ARG A 42 -3.80 -21.29 -11.58
C ARG A 42 -3.50 -20.53 -10.30
N LEU A 43 -4.39 -19.63 -9.86
CA LEU A 43 -4.23 -18.91 -8.60
C LEU A 43 -4.36 -19.87 -7.41
N PRO A 44 -3.74 -19.53 -6.26
CA PRO A 44 -3.99 -20.23 -5.01
C PRO A 44 -5.40 -19.93 -4.49
N GLU A 45 -5.95 -20.83 -3.66
CA GLU A 45 -7.10 -20.49 -2.84
C GLU A 45 -6.67 -19.55 -1.69
N PRO A 46 -7.58 -18.69 -1.19
CA PRO A 46 -8.98 -18.52 -1.61
C PRO A 46 -9.17 -17.63 -2.86
N ILE A 47 -8.08 -17.04 -3.37
CA ILE A 47 -8.14 -16.03 -4.44
C ILE A 47 -8.68 -16.61 -5.76
N ARG A 48 -8.34 -17.85 -6.10
CA ARG A 48 -8.81 -18.52 -7.32
C ARG A 48 -10.34 -18.50 -7.43
N THR A 49 -11.02 -19.02 -6.41
CA THR A 49 -12.50 -19.12 -6.45
C THR A 49 -13.13 -17.74 -6.62
N ALA A 50 -12.63 -16.76 -5.88
CA ALA A 50 -13.14 -15.40 -5.93
C ALA A 50 -12.90 -14.74 -7.31
N VAL A 51 -11.69 -14.82 -7.85
CA VAL A 51 -11.36 -14.25 -9.17
C VAL A 51 -12.19 -14.89 -10.28
N VAL A 52 -12.32 -16.22 -10.31
CA VAL A 52 -13.12 -16.91 -11.33
C VAL A 52 -14.57 -16.44 -11.33
N GLN A 53 -15.17 -16.25 -10.14
CA GLN A 53 -16.53 -15.72 -10.04
C GLN A 53 -16.63 -14.25 -10.49
N MET A 54 -15.59 -13.45 -10.25
CA MET A 54 -15.59 -12.03 -10.55
C MET A 54 -15.35 -11.70 -12.02
N LEU A 55 -14.72 -12.60 -12.79
CA LEU A 55 -14.54 -12.45 -14.24
C LEU A 55 -15.88 -12.31 -15.01
N ASP A 56 -16.97 -12.86 -14.47
CA ASP A 56 -18.31 -12.75 -15.05
C ASP A 56 -19.05 -11.45 -14.62
N THR A 57 -18.38 -10.53 -13.92
CA THR A 57 -18.96 -9.31 -13.37
C THR A 57 -18.25 -8.05 -13.87
N PRO A 58 -18.88 -6.88 -13.85
CA PRO A 58 -18.21 -5.62 -14.21
C PRO A 58 -17.23 -5.11 -13.14
N LEU A 59 -17.09 -5.78 -11.99
CA LEU A 59 -16.22 -5.35 -10.89
C LEU A 59 -14.75 -5.69 -11.15
N LEU A 60 -14.47 -6.63 -12.04
CA LEU A 60 -13.13 -7.00 -12.49
C LEU A 60 -13.14 -7.02 -14.02
N SER A 61 -12.31 -6.17 -14.64
CA SER A 61 -12.30 -5.99 -16.09
C SER A 61 -10.90 -6.11 -16.67
N LEU A 62 -10.83 -6.61 -17.90
CA LEU A 62 -9.62 -6.73 -18.69
C LEU A 62 -9.79 -5.99 -20.01
N GLN A 63 -8.78 -5.21 -20.39
CA GLN A 63 -8.74 -4.54 -21.68
C GLN A 63 -7.41 -4.85 -22.36
N LEU A 64 -7.47 -5.56 -23.50
CA LEU A 64 -6.33 -5.79 -24.38
C LEU A 64 -6.32 -4.73 -25.48
N MET A 65 -5.21 -4.02 -25.62
CA MET A 65 -5.04 -3.00 -26.67
C MET A 65 -3.61 -2.99 -27.23
N PRO A 66 -3.41 -2.50 -28.46
CA PRO A 66 -2.07 -2.19 -28.98
C PRO A 66 -1.32 -1.24 -28.04
N ALA A 67 -0.01 -1.44 -27.90
CA ALA A 67 0.80 -0.63 -26.99
C ALA A 67 0.92 0.84 -27.39
N ASP A 68 0.71 1.18 -28.66
CA ASP A 68 0.69 2.55 -29.18
C ASP A 68 -0.66 3.27 -28.97
N GLU A 69 -1.70 2.53 -28.60
CA GLU A 69 -3.01 3.07 -28.19
C GLU A 69 -3.12 3.24 -26.67
N ALA A 70 -2.25 2.58 -25.90
CA ALA A 70 -2.21 2.67 -24.44
C ALA A 70 -1.53 3.98 -23.97
N PRO A 71 -1.91 4.53 -22.80
CA PRO A 71 -1.15 5.59 -22.16
C PRO A 71 0.33 5.18 -21.96
N PRO A 72 1.29 6.09 -22.16
CA PRO A 72 2.70 5.75 -22.03
C PRO A 72 3.02 5.37 -20.59
N LEU A 73 3.80 4.30 -20.41
CA LEU A 73 4.31 3.92 -19.09
C LEU A 73 5.18 5.05 -18.50
N PRO A 74 5.08 5.33 -17.18
CA PRO A 74 5.88 6.35 -16.53
C PRO A 74 7.32 5.85 -16.29
N THR A 75 8.08 5.64 -17.37
CA THR A 75 9.41 5.00 -17.35
C THR A 75 10.42 5.69 -16.44
N HIS A 76 10.31 7.00 -16.24
CA HIS A 76 11.13 7.73 -15.29
C HIS A 76 10.83 7.30 -13.83
N LEU A 77 9.55 7.29 -13.44
CA LEU A 77 9.14 6.86 -12.09
C LEU A 77 9.47 5.39 -11.86
N LEU A 78 9.19 4.53 -12.85
CA LEU A 78 9.55 3.10 -12.78
C LEU A 78 11.05 2.92 -12.51
N ARG A 79 11.92 3.72 -13.14
CA ARG A 79 13.37 3.69 -12.89
C ARG A 79 13.73 4.17 -11.49
N VAL A 80 13.12 5.26 -11.02
CA VAL A 80 13.32 5.77 -9.65
C VAL A 80 12.97 4.69 -8.62
N PHE A 81 11.91 3.91 -8.86
CA PHE A 81 11.48 2.80 -8.00
C PHE A 81 12.10 1.44 -8.35
N GLY A 82 13.27 1.44 -9.00
CA GLY A 82 14.13 0.27 -9.09
C GLY A 82 13.99 -0.57 -10.37
N ALA A 83 13.22 -0.14 -11.37
CA ALA A 83 13.19 -0.82 -12.66
C ALA A 83 14.54 -0.76 -13.36
N SER A 84 15.11 -1.92 -13.67
CA SER A 84 16.36 -2.02 -14.42
C SER A 84 16.18 -1.61 -15.89
N PRO A 85 17.26 -1.19 -16.58
CA PRO A 85 17.21 -0.90 -18.01
C PRO A 85 16.69 -2.07 -18.86
N VAL A 86 16.97 -3.31 -18.45
CA VAL A 86 16.50 -4.53 -19.14
C VAL A 86 14.99 -4.66 -19.02
N GLN A 87 14.44 -4.50 -17.81
CA GLN A 87 12.99 -4.58 -17.59
C GLN A 87 12.25 -3.44 -18.32
N LEU A 88 12.78 -2.22 -18.27
CA LEU A 88 12.24 -1.08 -19.00
C LEU A 88 12.28 -1.30 -20.52
N GLY A 89 13.36 -1.88 -21.03
CA GLY A 89 13.48 -2.25 -22.44
C GLY A 89 12.47 -3.30 -22.87
N ALA A 90 12.26 -4.33 -22.03
CA ALA A 90 11.23 -5.35 -22.28
C ALA A 90 9.83 -4.74 -22.34
N ALA A 91 9.45 -3.94 -21.33
CA ALA A 91 8.15 -3.28 -21.28
C ALA A 91 7.93 -2.31 -22.47
N ALA A 92 8.97 -1.55 -22.84
CA ALA A 92 8.90 -0.63 -23.99
C ALA A 92 8.85 -1.33 -25.35
N SER A 93 9.27 -2.59 -25.43
CA SER A 93 9.24 -3.40 -26.66
C SER A 93 7.94 -4.20 -26.85
N ALA A 94 7.02 -4.12 -25.88
CA ALA A 94 5.73 -4.78 -25.96
C ALA A 94 4.91 -4.25 -27.15
N SER A 95 4.20 -5.16 -27.83
CA SER A 95 3.29 -4.79 -28.91
C SER A 95 1.88 -4.51 -28.39
N HIS A 96 1.54 -5.06 -27.22
CA HIS A 96 0.22 -4.96 -26.61
C HIS A 96 0.31 -4.76 -25.10
N VAL A 97 -0.78 -4.23 -24.56
CA VAL A 97 -0.98 -4.00 -23.15
C VAL A 97 -2.31 -4.63 -22.74
N VAL A 98 -2.31 -5.35 -21.62
CA VAL A 98 -3.52 -5.77 -20.91
C VAL A 98 -3.65 -4.92 -19.66
N VAL A 99 -4.72 -4.14 -19.56
CA VAL A 99 -5.08 -3.41 -18.34
C VAL A 99 -6.05 -4.29 -17.53
N CYS A 100 -5.68 -4.59 -16.29
CA CYS A 100 -6.49 -5.33 -15.32
C CYS A 100 -6.95 -4.37 -14.23
N GLN A 101 -8.27 -4.13 -14.17
CA GLN A 101 -8.85 -3.18 -13.22
C GLN A 101 -9.91 -3.85 -12.37
N ALA A 102 -9.87 -3.57 -11.06
CA ALA A 102 -10.91 -3.95 -10.12
C ALA A 102 -11.45 -2.72 -9.39
N VAL A 103 -12.77 -2.61 -9.27
CA VAL A 103 -13.44 -1.48 -8.57
C VAL A 103 -14.43 -2.04 -7.55
N TYR A 104 -14.19 -1.77 -6.27
CA TYR A 104 -14.99 -2.29 -5.16
C TYR A 104 -15.27 -1.20 -4.14
N ARG A 105 -16.09 -1.51 -3.14
CA ARG A 105 -16.24 -0.68 -1.95
C ARG A 105 -15.07 -0.90 -1.00
N VAL A 106 -14.77 0.09 -0.18
CA VAL A 106 -13.84 -0.06 0.94
C VAL A 106 -14.41 -1.12 1.89
N ALA A 107 -13.67 -2.19 2.12
CA ALA A 107 -14.01 -3.25 3.05
C ALA A 107 -12.77 -4.10 3.36
N TRP A 108 -12.81 -4.82 4.49
CA TRP A 108 -11.91 -5.93 4.73
C TRP A 108 -12.59 -7.25 4.35
N PRO A 109 -11.91 -8.15 3.62
CA PRO A 109 -10.60 -7.95 3.00
C PRO A 109 -10.61 -7.01 1.77
N PRO A 110 -9.46 -6.41 1.38
CA PRO A 110 -9.32 -5.54 0.21
C PRO A 110 -9.29 -6.36 -1.10
N VAL A 111 -10.41 -7.01 -1.40
CA VAL A 111 -10.52 -8.00 -2.49
C VAL A 111 -10.20 -7.45 -3.87
N HIS A 112 -10.42 -6.16 -4.13
CA HIS A 112 -10.09 -5.52 -5.42
C HIS A 112 -8.61 -5.63 -5.74
N GLU A 113 -7.76 -5.34 -4.76
CA GLU A 113 -6.31 -5.44 -4.88
C GLU A 113 -5.87 -6.87 -5.11
N TRP A 114 -6.41 -7.82 -4.34
CA TRP A 114 -6.05 -9.23 -4.46
C TRP A 114 -6.47 -9.85 -5.80
N HIS A 115 -7.68 -9.51 -6.26
CA HIS A 115 -8.19 -10.00 -7.54
C HIS A 115 -7.40 -9.43 -8.72
N ALA A 116 -7.24 -8.10 -8.77
CA ALA A 116 -6.55 -7.46 -9.88
C ALA A 116 -5.07 -7.83 -9.92
N ARG A 117 -4.36 -7.81 -8.78
CA ARG A 117 -2.95 -8.22 -8.71
C ARG A 117 -2.77 -9.68 -9.09
N GLY A 118 -3.58 -10.56 -8.51
CA GLY A 118 -3.47 -12.00 -8.72
C GLY A 118 -3.68 -12.35 -10.19
N LEU A 119 -4.78 -11.88 -10.78
CA LEU A 119 -5.08 -12.10 -12.19
C LEU A 119 -4.00 -11.52 -13.12
N ALA A 120 -3.57 -10.27 -12.88
CA ALA A 120 -2.54 -9.64 -13.69
C ALA A 120 -1.19 -10.36 -13.58
N ALA A 121 -0.80 -10.83 -12.40
CA ALA A 121 0.43 -11.61 -12.22
C ALA A 121 0.36 -12.96 -12.91
N ALA A 122 -0.77 -13.68 -12.82
CA ALA A 122 -0.95 -14.94 -13.53
C ALA A 122 -0.97 -14.75 -15.06
N LEU A 123 -1.61 -13.67 -15.55
CA LEU A 123 -1.59 -13.30 -16.97
C LEU A 123 -0.18 -12.93 -17.44
N ALA A 124 0.60 -12.19 -16.65
CA ALA A 124 1.98 -11.88 -16.98
C ALA A 124 2.83 -13.15 -17.12
N GLN A 125 2.62 -14.17 -16.28
CA GLN A 125 3.29 -15.47 -16.46
C GLN A 125 2.82 -16.21 -17.72
N GLU A 126 1.52 -16.22 -18.02
CA GLU A 126 0.97 -16.88 -19.21
C GLU A 126 1.47 -16.23 -20.50
N LEU A 127 1.51 -14.90 -20.54
CA LEU A 127 1.83 -14.11 -21.72
C LEU A 127 3.32 -13.80 -21.87
N ASN A 128 4.16 -14.32 -20.96
CA ASN A 128 5.58 -13.95 -20.82
C ASN A 128 5.77 -12.41 -20.82
N GLY A 129 4.86 -11.72 -20.13
CA GLY A 129 4.78 -10.27 -20.08
C GLY A 129 5.49 -9.67 -18.88
N THR A 130 5.57 -8.34 -18.87
CA THR A 130 6.02 -7.57 -17.70
C THR A 130 4.81 -7.05 -16.95
N LEU A 131 4.75 -7.30 -15.64
CA LEU A 131 3.71 -6.78 -14.75
C LEU A 131 4.12 -5.41 -14.22
N VAL A 132 3.24 -4.44 -14.32
CA VAL A 132 3.36 -3.10 -13.77
C VAL A 132 2.25 -2.89 -12.75
N ASP A 133 2.63 -2.43 -11.57
CA ASP A 133 1.70 -1.87 -10.60
C ASP A 133 1.55 -0.37 -10.86
N ALA A 134 0.34 0.07 -11.22
CA ALA A 134 0.10 1.46 -11.61
C ALA A 134 0.09 2.43 -10.41
N ALA A 135 -0.30 1.95 -9.22
CA ALA A 135 -0.42 2.82 -8.05
C ALA A 135 0.93 3.00 -7.32
N THR A 136 1.78 1.96 -7.23
CA THR A 136 3.14 2.08 -6.67
C THR A 136 4.22 2.04 -7.74
N PRO A 137 4.15 2.88 -8.80
CA PRO A 137 4.75 2.71 -10.14
C PRO A 137 6.00 1.82 -10.18
N ARG A 138 5.77 0.49 -10.14
CA ARG A 138 6.80 -0.55 -9.99
C ARG A 138 6.60 -1.61 -11.04
N LEU A 139 7.72 -2.17 -11.52
CA LEU A 139 7.71 -3.43 -12.24
C LEU A 139 7.75 -4.57 -11.21
N LEU A 140 6.72 -5.40 -11.22
CA LEU A 140 6.62 -6.53 -10.31
C LEU A 140 7.09 -7.81 -11.01
N GLU A 141 7.81 -8.65 -10.27
CA GLU A 141 8.10 -10.02 -10.71
C GLU A 141 6.85 -10.86 -10.42
N SER A 142 6.31 -11.54 -11.45
CA SER A 142 5.00 -12.18 -11.34
C SER A 142 4.94 -13.26 -10.25
N ARG A 143 6.03 -14.00 -10.01
CA ARG A 143 6.09 -15.00 -8.93
C ARG A 143 6.09 -14.32 -7.56
N ALA A 144 6.81 -13.21 -7.42
CA ALA A 144 6.80 -12.44 -6.17
C ALA A 144 5.43 -11.79 -5.91
N ALA A 145 4.77 -11.29 -6.95
CA ALA A 145 3.42 -10.74 -6.84
C ALA A 145 2.40 -11.81 -6.42
N LEU A 146 2.45 -13.00 -7.01
CA LEU A 146 1.60 -14.13 -6.59
C LEU A 146 1.88 -14.59 -5.16
N ALA A 147 3.15 -14.60 -4.74
CA ALA A 147 3.54 -14.95 -3.39
C ALA A 147 3.15 -13.88 -2.34
N SER A 148 2.81 -12.67 -2.77
CA SER A 148 2.33 -11.59 -1.89
C SER A 148 0.81 -11.60 -1.66
N LEU A 149 0.08 -12.47 -2.37
CA LEU A 149 -1.34 -12.67 -2.14
C LEU A 149 -1.56 -13.37 -0.79
N PRO A 150 -2.68 -13.09 -0.10
CA PRO A 150 -2.99 -13.72 1.17
C PRO A 150 -3.18 -15.24 1.03
N GLY A 151 -2.84 -15.95 2.10
CA GLY A 151 -3.22 -17.35 2.30
C GLY A 151 -4.61 -17.49 2.93
N GLU A 152 -4.86 -18.65 3.54
CA GLU A 152 -6.11 -18.93 4.26
C GLU A 152 -6.29 -18.08 5.54
N ASP A 153 -5.21 -17.51 6.06
CA ASP A 153 -5.19 -16.62 7.21
C ASP A 153 -5.42 -15.14 6.86
N PHE A 154 -5.57 -14.82 5.57
CA PHE A 154 -5.78 -13.47 5.06
C PHE A 154 -4.69 -12.44 5.39
N ARG A 155 -3.54 -12.87 5.90
CA ARG A 155 -2.41 -11.99 6.24
C ARG A 155 -1.66 -11.55 5.00
N ILE A 156 -1.18 -10.31 5.01
CA ILE A 156 -0.34 -9.75 3.94
C ILE A 156 0.84 -8.96 4.53
N ALA A 157 1.99 -9.01 3.87
CA ALA A 157 3.08 -8.10 4.16
C ALA A 157 2.82 -6.75 3.45
N LEU A 158 2.39 -5.73 4.18
CA LEU A 158 2.01 -4.42 3.64
C LEU A 158 3.11 -3.77 2.79
N THR A 159 4.38 -4.01 3.13
CA THR A 159 5.56 -3.57 2.35
C THR A 159 5.59 -4.08 0.89
N ARG A 160 4.79 -5.09 0.56
CA ARG A 160 4.60 -5.59 -0.82
C ARG A 160 3.56 -4.80 -1.61
N TRP A 161 2.82 -3.93 -0.97
CA TRP A 161 1.67 -3.22 -1.53
C TRP A 161 1.86 -1.71 -1.52
N ILE A 162 2.55 -1.18 -0.51
CA ILE A 162 2.89 0.24 -0.41
C ILE A 162 4.37 0.50 -0.70
N LEU A 163 4.72 1.78 -0.85
CA LEU A 163 6.06 2.32 -0.94
C LEU A 163 6.25 3.43 0.09
N ILE A 164 7.49 3.67 0.52
CA ILE A 164 7.84 4.84 1.31
C ILE A 164 8.95 5.61 0.58
N PRO A 165 8.59 6.55 -0.31
CA PRO A 165 9.57 7.48 -0.89
C PRO A 165 10.24 8.33 0.19
N GLN A 166 11.50 8.65 -0.05
CA GLN A 166 12.29 9.55 0.79
C GLN A 166 12.75 10.73 -0.06
N SER A 167 12.40 11.93 0.37
CA SER A 167 12.75 13.18 -0.30
C SER A 167 13.59 14.03 0.66
N PRO A 168 14.77 14.54 0.24
CA PRO A 168 15.48 15.55 1.02
C PRO A 168 14.64 16.81 1.17
N ASP A 169 14.64 17.40 2.35
CA ASP A 169 13.96 18.65 2.69
C ASP A 169 14.87 19.56 3.53
N GLU A 170 14.51 20.83 3.73
CA GLU A 170 15.34 21.81 4.45
C GLU A 170 15.62 21.40 5.91
N GLY A 171 14.67 20.71 6.56
CA GLY A 171 14.78 20.25 7.95
C GLY A 171 15.21 18.78 8.13
N GLY A 172 15.42 18.02 7.04
CA GLY A 172 15.82 16.61 7.12
C GLY A 172 15.36 15.80 5.91
N VAL A 173 14.78 14.63 6.18
CA VAL A 173 14.17 13.75 5.18
C VAL A 173 12.66 13.77 5.38
N TRP A 174 11.95 14.04 4.31
CA TRP A 174 10.50 13.86 4.23
C TRP A 174 10.22 12.43 3.76
N LEU A 175 9.49 11.67 4.57
CA LEU A 175 8.99 10.35 4.20
C LEU A 175 7.48 10.41 4.02
N THR A 176 6.99 9.81 2.94
CA THR A 176 5.56 9.65 2.66
C THR A 176 5.26 8.19 2.41
N THR A 177 4.04 7.73 2.65
CA THR A 177 3.58 6.48 2.03
C THR A 177 3.10 6.74 0.61
N ASN A 178 3.02 5.68 -0.18
CA ASN A 178 2.29 5.63 -1.43
C ASN A 178 1.64 4.25 -1.55
N GLY A 179 0.32 4.21 -1.66
CA GLY A 179 -0.50 3.02 -1.82
C GLY A 179 -1.51 2.79 -0.70
N LEU A 180 -1.65 3.69 0.28
CA LEU A 180 -2.73 3.63 1.27
C LEU A 180 -4.09 4.00 0.67
N ASP A 181 -4.09 4.80 -0.39
CA ASP A 181 -5.28 5.15 -1.17
C ASP A 181 -6.05 3.93 -1.69
N ARG A 182 -5.33 2.85 -2.00
CA ARG A 182 -5.89 1.52 -2.36
C ARG A 182 -6.84 0.98 -1.31
N TYR A 183 -6.63 1.32 -0.06
CA TYR A 183 -7.42 0.87 1.09
C TYR A 183 -8.44 1.91 1.54
N GLY A 184 -8.54 3.03 0.80
CA GLY A 184 -9.45 4.13 1.08
C GLY A 184 -8.94 5.10 2.14
N LEU A 185 -7.63 5.07 2.46
CA LEU A 185 -6.99 5.96 3.42
C LEU A 185 -6.16 7.05 2.72
N PRO A 186 -6.01 8.24 3.32
CA PRO A 186 -4.96 9.18 2.92
C PRO A 186 -3.56 8.57 3.09
N GLU A 187 -2.58 9.08 2.36
CA GLU A 187 -1.19 8.69 2.59
C GLU A 187 -0.68 9.28 3.91
N LEU A 188 0.23 8.56 4.57
CA LEU A 188 0.93 9.06 5.74
C LEU A 188 2.13 9.92 5.32
N GLN A 189 2.50 10.87 6.17
CA GLN A 189 3.78 11.55 6.05
C GLN A 189 4.45 11.80 7.39
N VAL A 190 5.77 11.90 7.36
CA VAL A 190 6.58 12.42 8.47
C VAL A 190 7.63 13.38 7.93
N LEU A 191 7.65 14.58 8.50
CA LEU A 191 8.54 15.68 8.11
C LEU A 191 9.81 15.70 8.98
N ASP A 192 10.85 16.36 8.49
CA ASP A 192 12.07 16.69 9.23
C ASP A 192 12.76 15.48 9.90
N VAL A 193 12.76 14.32 9.25
CA VAL A 193 13.41 13.13 9.82
C VAL A 193 14.93 13.24 9.67
N PRO A 194 15.72 13.15 10.75
CA PRO A 194 17.18 13.13 10.64
C PRO A 194 17.65 12.04 9.67
N PRO A 195 18.62 12.30 8.77
CA PRO A 195 19.05 11.32 7.77
C PRO A 195 19.46 9.94 8.34
N GLU A 196 20.06 9.91 9.53
CA GLU A 196 20.41 8.71 10.27
C GLU A 196 19.19 7.91 10.77
N LEU A 197 18.05 8.57 10.93
CA LEU A 197 16.78 7.98 11.36
C LEU A 197 15.86 7.62 10.19
N ALA A 198 16.20 7.98 8.94
CA ALA A 198 15.32 7.74 7.79
C ALA A 198 15.03 6.24 7.55
N ALA A 199 16.02 5.36 7.74
CA ALA A 199 15.84 3.92 7.59
C ALA A 199 14.92 3.32 8.69
N PRO A 200 15.18 3.53 10.00
CA PRO A 200 14.25 3.04 11.03
C PRO A 200 12.87 3.69 10.92
N TRP A 201 12.76 4.98 10.57
CA TRP A 201 11.45 5.61 10.34
C TRP A 201 10.67 5.06 9.14
N THR A 202 11.36 4.48 8.16
CA THR A 202 10.68 3.71 7.11
C THR A 202 9.98 2.48 7.71
N ALA A 203 10.59 1.81 8.69
CA ALA A 203 9.96 0.69 9.39
C ALA A 203 8.83 1.16 10.31
N VAL A 204 9.03 2.25 11.05
CA VAL A 204 8.00 2.90 11.88
C VAL A 204 6.77 3.22 11.03
N LEU A 205 6.93 3.89 9.88
CA LEU A 205 5.81 4.32 9.06
C LEU A 205 5.04 3.13 8.43
N ASN A 206 5.72 2.01 8.16
CA ASN A 206 5.04 0.76 7.80
C ASN A 206 4.21 0.21 8.97
N GLY A 207 4.72 0.24 10.21
CA GLY A 207 3.96 -0.15 11.41
C GLY A 207 2.76 0.77 11.69
N VAL A 208 2.93 2.09 11.55
CA VAL A 208 1.82 3.06 11.63
C VAL A 208 0.75 2.75 10.58
N ALA A 209 1.15 2.43 9.36
CA ALA A 209 0.23 2.05 8.29
C ALA A 209 -0.56 0.76 8.62
N THR A 210 0.09 -0.26 9.19
CA THR A 210 -0.56 -1.50 9.65
C THR A 210 -1.59 -1.19 10.74
N ALA A 211 -1.18 -0.54 11.83
CA ALA A 211 -2.07 -0.21 12.94
C ALA A 211 -3.25 0.69 12.50
N LEU A 212 -2.99 1.63 11.58
CA LEU A 212 -4.03 2.49 11.02
C LEU A 212 -5.04 1.70 10.16
N LEU A 213 -4.59 0.74 9.35
CA LEU A 213 -5.47 -0.10 8.55
C LEU A 213 -6.39 -0.94 9.44
N ASP A 214 -5.86 -1.52 10.51
CA ASP A 214 -6.66 -2.29 11.46
C ASP A 214 -7.71 -1.40 12.13
N THR A 215 -7.28 -0.25 12.67
CA THR A 215 -8.19 0.74 13.27
C THR A 215 -9.26 1.22 12.28
N TRP A 216 -8.89 1.40 11.01
CA TRP A 216 -9.79 1.81 9.94
C TRP A 216 -10.86 0.76 9.64
N TYR A 217 -10.47 -0.50 9.49
CA TYR A 217 -11.41 -1.57 9.19
C TYR A 217 -12.29 -1.94 10.38
N GLU A 218 -11.75 -1.92 11.60
CA GLU A 218 -12.55 -2.04 12.82
C GLU A 218 -13.62 -0.96 12.89
N ALA A 219 -13.25 0.28 12.56
CA ALA A 219 -14.20 1.39 12.57
C ALA A 219 -15.25 1.28 11.46
N LEU A 220 -14.94 0.65 10.32
CA LEU A 220 -15.91 0.36 9.26
C LEU A 220 -16.82 -0.83 9.57
N GLU A 221 -16.44 -1.72 10.49
CA GLU A 221 -17.16 -2.95 10.76
C GLU A 221 -18.61 -2.69 11.20
N GLY A 222 -19.55 -3.37 10.55
CA GLY A 222 -20.98 -3.25 10.85
C GLY A 222 -21.64 -1.94 10.41
N GLN A 223 -20.92 -1.00 9.79
CA GLN A 223 -21.48 0.24 9.26
C GLN A 223 -21.92 0.07 7.80
N GLU A 224 -23.15 0.49 7.49
CA GLU A 224 -23.66 0.49 6.11
C GLU A 224 -23.22 1.78 5.40
N GLU A 225 -22.15 1.69 4.59
CA GLU A 225 -21.64 2.79 3.74
C GLU A 225 -21.49 4.15 4.46
N PRO A 226 -20.73 4.23 5.56
CA PRO A 226 -20.55 5.49 6.27
C PRO A 226 -19.84 6.49 5.35
N PRO A 227 -20.29 7.75 5.23
CA PRO A 227 -19.59 8.76 4.45
C PRO A 227 -18.30 9.26 5.14
N PHE A 228 -18.25 9.14 6.46
CA PHE A 228 -17.12 9.54 7.30
C PHE A 228 -16.95 8.55 8.45
N VAL A 229 -15.72 8.39 8.90
CA VAL A 229 -15.35 7.59 10.07
C VAL A 229 -14.44 8.43 10.96
N ASN A 230 -14.64 8.33 12.28
CA ASN A 230 -13.76 8.93 13.27
C ASN A 230 -12.79 7.89 13.76
N LEU A 231 -11.50 8.19 13.65
CA LEU A 231 -10.42 7.39 14.20
C LEU A 231 -9.80 8.13 15.40
N PRO A 232 -9.19 7.43 16.36
CA PRO A 232 -8.34 8.06 17.36
C PRO A 232 -7.25 8.89 16.69
N ALA A 233 -7.04 10.12 17.18
CA ALA A 233 -5.92 10.94 16.75
C ALA A 233 -4.58 10.44 17.28
N GLU A 234 -4.58 9.67 18.36
CA GLU A 234 -3.37 9.04 18.90
C GLU A 234 -3.46 7.53 18.75
N LEU A 235 -2.41 6.93 18.18
CA LEU A 235 -2.27 5.50 18.00
C LEU A 235 -1.07 5.01 18.81
N ILE A 236 -1.20 3.79 19.34
CA ILE A 236 -0.08 3.04 19.86
C ILE A 236 0.34 2.10 18.73
N ILE A 237 1.61 2.19 18.32
CA ILE A 237 2.21 1.25 17.38
C ILE A 237 3.09 0.27 18.14
N SER A 238 3.00 -1.00 17.78
CA SER A 238 3.78 -2.08 18.36
C SER A 238 4.91 -2.53 17.43
N SER A 239 5.92 -3.19 17.99
CA SER A 239 6.93 -3.89 17.19
C SER A 239 6.33 -5.07 16.40
N SER A 240 5.18 -5.60 16.84
CA SER A 240 4.37 -6.59 16.11
C SER A 240 3.76 -5.99 14.84
N ASP A 241 3.25 -4.75 14.88
CA ASP A 241 2.71 -4.06 13.69
C ASP A 241 3.78 -3.86 12.62
N VAL A 242 5.00 -3.53 13.06
CA VAL A 242 6.17 -3.43 12.19
C VAL A 242 6.48 -4.81 11.60
N ALA A 243 6.64 -5.85 12.41
CA ALA A 243 6.94 -7.19 11.93
C ALA A 243 5.88 -7.70 10.92
N GLU A 244 4.59 -7.48 11.22
CA GLU A 244 3.48 -7.82 10.32
C GLU A 244 3.58 -7.10 8.97
N ALA A 245 3.92 -5.81 8.97
CA ALA A 245 4.09 -5.06 7.73
C ALA A 245 5.16 -5.68 6.79
N TYR A 246 6.19 -6.31 7.37
CA TYR A 246 7.24 -7.02 6.64
C TYR A 246 6.94 -8.50 6.39
N GLY A 247 5.86 -9.05 6.98
CA GLY A 247 5.53 -10.47 6.94
C GLY A 247 6.51 -11.32 7.77
N GLU A 248 7.04 -10.73 8.83
CA GLU A 248 7.98 -11.33 9.76
C GLU A 248 7.25 -11.86 11.01
N PRO A 249 7.84 -12.83 11.73
CA PRO A 249 7.27 -13.30 12.99
C PRO A 249 7.20 -12.18 14.03
N GLU A 250 6.21 -12.25 14.92
CA GLU A 250 6.06 -11.34 16.05
C GLU A 250 7.34 -11.33 16.91
N PRO A 251 7.87 -10.15 17.26
CA PRO A 251 9.06 -10.02 18.08
C PRO A 251 8.75 -10.35 19.55
N ASP A 252 9.76 -10.88 20.25
CA ASP A 252 9.73 -11.12 21.70
C ASP A 252 11.02 -10.54 22.29
N PRO A 253 10.95 -9.49 23.13
CA PRO A 253 9.75 -8.88 23.72
C PRO A 253 8.96 -7.96 22.77
N GLU A 254 7.66 -7.83 23.05
CA GLU A 254 6.80 -6.82 22.41
C GLU A 254 7.09 -5.43 22.99
N ARG A 255 7.16 -4.44 22.09
CA ARG A 255 7.47 -3.05 22.41
C ARG A 255 6.50 -2.12 21.73
N ASN A 256 6.31 -0.93 22.29
CA ASN A 256 5.28 0.01 21.84
C ASN A 256 5.79 1.45 21.82
N ALA A 257 5.33 2.24 20.86
CA ALA A 257 5.55 3.69 20.79
C ALA A 257 4.23 4.42 20.51
N GLY A 258 4.10 5.65 21.01
CA GLY A 258 2.95 6.51 20.77
C GLY A 258 3.17 7.42 19.56
N VAL A 259 2.15 7.53 18.69
CA VAL A 259 2.13 8.48 17.58
C VAL A 259 0.82 9.25 17.55
N ARG A 260 0.87 10.50 17.08
CA ARG A 260 -0.32 11.30 16.80
C ARG A 260 -0.48 11.49 15.31
N LEU A 261 -1.71 11.39 14.83
CA LEU A 261 -2.11 11.64 13.46
C LEU A 261 -2.84 12.97 13.38
N ARG A 262 -2.42 13.80 12.42
CA ARG A 262 -3.11 15.03 12.06
C ARG A 262 -3.47 14.99 10.59
N LEU A 263 -4.75 15.22 10.28
CA LEU A 263 -5.19 15.35 8.90
C LEU A 263 -4.77 16.70 8.32
N ASP A 264 -3.94 16.66 7.29
CA ASP A 264 -3.60 17.80 6.47
C ASP A 264 -4.58 17.89 5.30
N PRO A 265 -5.51 18.86 5.31
CA PRO A 265 -6.34 19.09 4.15
C PRO A 265 -5.45 19.53 2.98
N PRO A 266 -5.82 19.19 1.73
CA PRO A 266 -5.06 19.63 0.58
C PRO A 266 -5.17 21.15 0.43
N ASP A 267 -4.07 21.86 0.10
CA ASP A 267 -4.10 23.32 -0.08
C ASP A 267 -4.84 23.68 -1.39
N ASP A 268 -4.80 22.79 -2.39
CA ASP A 268 -5.50 22.89 -3.66
C ASP A 268 -6.26 21.58 -4.03
N PHE A 269 -7.26 21.67 -4.93
CA PHE A 269 -8.10 20.51 -5.31
C PHE A 269 -7.34 19.34 -5.95
N ASP A 270 -6.15 19.59 -6.49
CA ASP A 270 -5.31 18.59 -7.16
C ASP A 270 -4.20 18.03 -6.23
N GLU A 271 -4.14 18.48 -4.98
CA GLU A 271 -3.14 18.04 -4.01
C GLU A 271 -3.61 16.84 -3.20
N GLN A 272 -2.63 16.03 -2.80
CA GLN A 272 -2.87 14.85 -2.00
C GLN A 272 -3.14 15.24 -0.55
N THR A 273 -4.17 14.64 0.04
CA THR A 273 -4.44 14.73 1.47
C THR A 273 -3.47 13.81 2.21
N PHE A 274 -2.86 14.29 3.29
CA PHE A 274 -1.96 13.49 4.12
C PHE A 274 -2.47 13.34 5.55
N LEU A 275 -2.06 12.24 6.18
CA LEU A 275 -2.06 12.08 7.62
C LEU A 275 -0.62 12.26 8.12
N THR A 276 -0.34 13.41 8.74
CA THR A 276 0.98 13.68 9.31
C THR A 276 1.14 13.00 10.65
N VAL A 277 2.26 12.29 10.78
CA VAL A 277 2.73 11.71 12.04
C VAL A 277 3.44 12.79 12.87
N GLU A 278 2.93 13.02 14.06
CA GLU A 278 3.35 14.05 15.01
C GLU A 278 3.60 13.46 16.40
N PRO A 279 4.35 14.16 17.26
CA PRO A 279 4.44 13.83 18.67
C PRO A 279 3.06 13.74 19.34
N THR A 280 2.93 12.85 20.32
CA THR A 280 1.74 12.77 21.18
C THR A 280 1.53 14.07 21.96
N GLY A 281 0.29 14.35 22.36
CA GLY A 281 -0.05 15.62 23.01
C GLY A 281 0.65 15.86 24.35
N ASP A 282 1.20 14.82 24.96
CA ASP A 282 1.92 14.82 26.24
C ASP A 282 3.45 14.88 26.11
N PHE A 283 3.99 14.82 24.87
CA PHE A 283 5.43 14.86 24.64
C PHE A 283 6.01 16.28 24.82
N ASP A 284 6.97 16.45 25.73
CA ASP A 284 7.57 17.75 26.12
C ASP A 284 9.04 17.88 25.68
N GLY A 285 9.36 17.46 24.44
CA GLY A 285 10.70 17.48 23.85
C GLY A 285 10.75 18.11 22.46
N SER A 286 11.93 18.12 21.84
CA SER A 286 12.05 18.54 20.45
C SER A 286 11.53 17.47 19.48
N ARG A 287 11.23 17.85 18.23
CA ARG A 287 10.84 16.88 17.19
C ARG A 287 11.92 15.83 16.96
N GLU A 288 13.19 16.22 16.99
CA GLU A 288 14.33 15.30 16.85
C GLU A 288 14.36 14.27 17.99
N ASP A 289 14.16 14.73 19.24
CA ASP A 289 14.09 13.85 20.41
C ASP A 289 12.92 12.87 20.30
N TYR A 290 11.75 13.34 19.83
CA TYR A 290 10.59 12.48 19.58
C TYR A 290 10.89 11.39 18.56
N LEU A 291 11.49 11.77 17.43
CA LEU A 291 11.79 10.85 16.36
C LEU A 291 12.79 9.76 16.79
N ALA A 292 13.78 10.14 17.61
CA ALA A 292 14.71 9.19 18.21
C ALA A 292 14.02 8.30 19.24
N GLN A 293 13.19 8.86 20.13
CA GLN A 293 12.48 8.12 21.17
C GLN A 293 11.59 7.01 20.59
N VAL A 294 10.83 7.29 19.54
CA VAL A 294 9.99 6.26 18.87
C VAL A 294 10.84 5.10 18.33
N CYS A 295 12.02 5.40 17.80
CA CYS A 295 12.94 4.36 17.31
C CYS A 295 13.51 3.54 18.46
N ASP A 296 13.91 4.17 19.56
CA ASP A 296 14.42 3.48 20.75
C ASP A 296 13.33 2.64 21.43
N ASP A 297 12.11 3.16 21.52
CA ASP A 297 10.95 2.46 22.07
C ASP A 297 10.64 1.19 21.29
N LEU A 298 10.71 1.22 19.95
CA LEU A 298 10.40 0.05 19.11
C LEU A 298 11.58 -0.89 18.86
N PHE A 299 12.80 -0.36 18.75
CA PHE A 299 13.97 -1.09 18.24
C PHE A 299 15.19 -1.07 19.15
N GLY A 300 15.16 -0.32 20.26
CA GLY A 300 16.28 -0.24 21.18
C GLY A 300 16.59 -1.60 21.82
N ASP A 301 17.77 -1.73 22.43
CA ASP A 301 18.08 -2.89 23.26
C ASP A 301 17.30 -2.80 24.59
N GLU A 302 17.11 -3.93 25.29
CA GLU A 302 16.71 -3.82 26.70
C GLU A 302 17.87 -3.17 27.46
N PRO A 303 17.61 -2.23 28.40
CA PRO A 303 18.67 -1.79 29.28
C PRO A 303 19.24 -3.03 29.98
N ASP A 304 20.56 -3.27 29.85
CA ASP A 304 21.24 -4.31 30.60
C ASP A 304 20.93 -4.09 32.09
N ASP A 305 20.11 -4.96 32.68
CA ASP A 305 19.84 -5.04 34.12
C ASP A 305 21.09 -5.57 34.84
N ASP A 306 22.21 -4.85 34.73
CA ASP A 306 23.48 -5.15 35.39
C ASP A 306 23.72 -4.10 36.49
N PHE A 307 22.98 -4.20 37.61
CA PHE A 307 23.36 -3.62 38.92
C PHE A 307 22.94 -4.47 40.12
#